data_AF-A0A2V8X8Z3-F1
#
_entry.id   AF-A0A2V8X8Z3-F1
#
_cell.length_a   1.000
_cell.length_b   1.000
_cell.length_c   1.000
_cell.angle_alpha   90.00
_cell.angle_beta   90.00
_cell.angle_gamma   90.00
#
_symmetry.space_group_name_H-M   'P 1'
#
loop_
_entity.id
_entity.type
_entity.pdbx_description
1 polymer ?
#
loop_
_entity_poly.entity_id
_entity_poly.type
_entity_poly.pdbx_seq_one_letter_code
_entity_poly.pdbx_strand_id
1 'polypeptide(L)'
;MKTAETPFEFVTVSYLTRIGNQSAGTLAELLTGLEQCSDASIFYHTYQTLGSHHFLTEGFSNDFAQWVLADANRNDLAEQLAALDIRDYVSIAALRSDLCRVVGDYCEAHRQFAGQSALERFYFCESVEVTVPLGRSARTLDEFRDGIQHLSHAGFYFHFISSRLRLQLKTNDFSHWLADSLGLRTLADSVNKIDIYTNTLDSTRTKLVRLIDRERRKA
;
A
#
# COMPACT_ATOMS: atom_id res chain seq x y z
N MET A 1 9.81 -25.13 -21.06
CA MET A 1 9.40 -24.09 -20.09
C MET A 1 10.19 -22.83 -20.37
N LYS A 2 9.56 -21.65 -20.45
CA LYS A 2 10.30 -20.39 -20.66
C LYS A 2 11.17 -20.09 -19.43
N THR A 3 12.38 -19.62 -19.68
CA THR A 3 13.35 -19.24 -18.65
C THR A 3 13.70 -17.78 -18.83
N ALA A 4 13.60 -17.01 -17.75
CA ALA A 4 13.93 -15.60 -17.72
C ALA A 4 15.45 -15.40 -17.66
N GLU A 5 15.96 -14.43 -18.43
CA GLU A 5 17.36 -13.98 -18.35
C GLU A 5 17.63 -13.32 -17.00
N THR A 6 16.72 -12.44 -16.56
CA THR A 6 16.74 -11.81 -15.24
C THR A 6 15.85 -12.60 -14.26
N PRO A 7 16.41 -13.19 -13.19
CA PRO A 7 15.62 -13.91 -12.20
C PRO A 7 14.74 -12.96 -11.37
N PHE A 8 13.63 -13.48 -10.85
CA PHE A 8 12.88 -12.83 -9.78
C PHE A 8 13.55 -13.11 -8.44
N GLU A 9 14.02 -12.08 -7.75
CA GLU A 9 14.61 -12.20 -6.42
C GLU A 9 13.54 -12.02 -5.34
N PHE A 10 13.34 -13.05 -4.52
CA PHE A 10 12.42 -12.95 -3.38
C PHE A 10 13.10 -12.27 -2.20
N VAL A 11 12.42 -11.27 -1.65
CA VAL A 11 12.84 -10.60 -0.41
C VAL A 11 11.78 -10.75 0.66
N THR A 12 12.21 -10.66 1.91
CA THR A 12 11.31 -10.40 3.04
C THR A 12 11.59 -9.00 3.57
N VAL A 13 10.63 -8.44 4.27
CA VAL A 13 10.73 -7.11 4.84
C VAL A 13 10.31 -7.15 6.31
N SER A 14 10.92 -6.29 7.11
CA SER A 14 10.45 -5.93 8.44
C SER A 14 10.18 -4.43 8.47
N TYR A 15 9.11 -4.04 9.15
CA TYR A 15 8.73 -2.65 9.34
C TYR A 15 8.88 -2.29 10.81
N LEU A 16 9.76 -1.34 11.12
CA LEU A 16 9.90 -0.79 12.46
C LEU A 16 9.11 0.51 12.54
N THR A 17 8.15 0.57 13.47
CA THR A 17 7.42 1.79 13.76
C THR A 17 8.29 2.74 14.57
N ARG A 18 8.51 3.95 14.05
CA ARG A 18 9.12 5.06 14.77
C ARG A 18 8.04 6.06 15.16
N ILE A 19 7.88 6.30 16.45
CA ILE A 19 6.93 7.28 16.97
C ILE A 19 7.68 8.59 17.20
N GLY A 20 7.28 9.64 16.48
CA GLY A 20 7.84 10.99 16.63
C GLY A 20 7.06 11.84 17.65
N ASN A 21 7.47 13.10 17.78
CA ASN A 21 6.78 14.09 18.62
C ASN A 21 5.71 14.90 17.85
N GLN A 22 5.59 14.68 16.55
CA GLN A 22 4.63 15.39 15.71
C GLN A 22 3.22 14.81 15.91
N SER A 23 2.27 15.68 16.23
CA SER A 23 0.88 15.30 16.43
C SER A 23 -0.06 16.43 16.03
N ALA A 24 -1.31 16.09 15.73
CA ALA A 24 -2.37 17.05 15.41
C ALA A 24 -3.58 16.85 16.32
N GLY A 25 -4.07 17.93 16.93
CA GLY A 25 -5.31 17.95 17.70
C GLY A 25 -6.47 18.63 16.96
N THR A 26 -6.24 19.13 15.75
CA THR A 26 -7.24 19.82 14.91
C THR A 26 -7.00 19.49 13.44
N LEU A 27 -7.96 19.78 12.56
CA LEU A 27 -7.78 19.59 11.11
C LEU A 27 -6.72 20.53 10.52
N ALA A 28 -6.60 21.76 11.04
CA ALA A 28 -5.55 22.68 10.63
C ALA A 28 -4.15 22.19 11.02
N GLU A 29 -4.01 21.61 12.23
CA GLU A 29 -2.77 20.96 12.65
C GLU A 29 -2.48 19.71 11.81
N LEU A 30 -3.52 18.95 11.42
CA LEU A 30 -3.38 17.78 10.56
C LEU A 30 -2.84 18.20 9.18
N LEU A 31 -3.41 19.24 8.57
CA LEU A 31 -2.94 19.79 7.29
C LEU A 31 -1.47 20.20 7.37
N THR A 32 -1.11 21.00 8.38
CA THR A 32 0.28 21.41 8.64
C THR A 32 1.18 20.18 8.80
N GLY A 33 0.69 19.17 9.52
CA GLY A 33 1.40 17.91 9.72
C GLY A 33 1.64 17.16 8.41
N LEU A 34 0.63 17.03 7.56
CA LEU A 34 0.73 16.38 6.23
C LEU A 34 1.74 17.08 5.32
N GLU A 35 1.80 18.42 5.36
CA GLU A 35 2.75 19.22 4.57
C GLU A 35 4.20 19.00 5.01
N GLN A 36 4.42 18.77 6.30
CA GLN A 36 5.76 18.79 6.91
C GLN A 36 6.29 17.40 7.31
N CYS A 37 5.43 16.40 7.47
CA CYS A 37 5.84 15.07 7.88
C CYS A 37 6.70 14.40 6.80
N SER A 38 7.46 13.39 7.20
CA SER A 38 8.29 12.64 6.25
C SER A 38 7.45 11.78 5.30
N ASP A 39 8.06 11.35 4.20
CA ASP A 39 7.44 10.36 3.29
C ASP A 39 7.20 9.02 4.00
N ALA A 40 8.06 8.67 4.96
CA ALA A 40 7.91 7.47 5.78
C ALA A 40 6.65 7.53 6.67
N SER A 41 6.19 8.73 7.05
CA SER A 41 4.95 8.89 7.81
C SER A 41 3.72 8.72 6.94
N ILE A 42 3.70 9.34 5.76
CA ILE A 42 2.63 9.12 4.79
C ILE A 42 2.54 7.64 4.41
N PHE A 43 3.68 7.00 4.15
CA PHE A 43 3.72 5.56 3.86
C PHE A 43 3.17 4.72 5.03
N TYR A 44 3.55 5.04 6.27
CA TYR A 44 3.06 4.35 7.46
C TYR A 44 1.52 4.38 7.52
N HIS A 45 0.96 5.59 7.50
CA HIS A 45 -0.48 5.82 7.72
C HIS A 45 -1.38 5.48 6.54
N THR A 46 -0.81 5.06 5.40
CA THR A 46 -1.58 4.70 4.19
C THR A 46 -1.24 3.28 3.75
N TYR A 47 -0.05 3.07 3.19
CA TYR A 47 0.41 1.77 2.70
C TYR A 47 0.57 0.77 3.85
N GLN A 48 1.42 1.05 4.84
CA GLN A 48 1.71 0.06 5.88
C GLN A 48 0.47 -0.29 6.71
N THR A 49 -0.36 0.69 7.07
CA THR A 49 -1.61 0.44 7.78
C THR A 49 -2.50 -0.54 7.03
N LEU A 50 -2.67 -0.41 5.71
CA LEU A 50 -3.39 -1.40 4.89
C LEU A 50 -2.76 -2.80 5.03
N GLY A 51 -1.42 -2.88 4.99
CA GLY A 51 -0.66 -4.12 5.21
C GLY A 51 -0.95 -4.81 6.54
N SER A 52 -0.88 -4.05 7.63
CA SER A 52 -1.07 -4.52 9.01
C SER A 52 -2.52 -4.84 9.33
N HIS A 53 -3.46 -4.14 8.67
CA HIS A 53 -4.88 -4.19 8.95
C HIS A 53 -5.70 -4.76 7.79
N HIS A 54 -5.09 -5.58 6.93
CA HIS A 54 -5.77 -6.26 5.79
C HIS A 54 -6.96 -7.15 6.18
N PHE A 55 -7.25 -7.28 7.48
CA PHE A 55 -8.39 -8.00 8.07
C PHE A 55 -9.49 -7.08 8.61
N LEU A 56 -9.33 -5.75 8.56
CA LEU A 56 -10.39 -4.84 8.98
C LEU A 56 -11.57 -4.98 8.01
N THR A 57 -12.62 -5.65 8.48
CA THR A 57 -13.93 -5.71 7.83
C THR A 57 -14.73 -4.41 8.04
N GLU A 58 -14.25 -3.51 8.92
CA GLU A 58 -14.91 -2.27 9.30
C GLU A 58 -13.90 -1.11 9.38
N GLY A 59 -14.24 0.03 8.78
CA GLY A 59 -13.44 1.26 8.76
C GLY A 59 -12.65 1.51 7.46
N PHE A 60 -11.98 2.66 7.38
CA PHE A 60 -11.12 3.08 6.27
C PHE A 60 -9.72 2.46 6.30
N SER A 61 -9.13 2.30 5.12
CA SER A 61 -7.80 1.67 4.92
C SER A 61 -6.61 2.60 5.16
N ASN A 62 -6.84 3.87 5.51
CA ASN A 62 -5.80 4.82 5.88
C ASN A 62 -6.14 5.51 7.20
N ASP A 63 -5.11 5.77 8.02
CA ASP A 63 -5.29 6.28 9.38
C ASP A 63 -5.80 7.71 9.40
N PHE A 64 -5.51 8.52 8.37
CA PHE A 64 -6.00 9.90 8.31
C PHE A 64 -7.52 9.95 8.22
N ALA A 65 -8.10 9.17 7.31
CA ALA A 65 -9.56 9.05 7.19
C ALA A 65 -10.17 8.49 8.48
N GLN A 66 -9.54 7.48 9.08
CA GLN A 66 -10.02 6.88 10.33
C GLN A 66 -10.05 7.88 11.49
N TRP A 67 -8.98 8.64 11.68
CA TRP A 67 -8.92 9.65 12.73
C TRP A 67 -9.89 10.80 12.50
N VAL A 68 -10.04 11.24 11.24
CA VAL A 68 -11.02 12.27 10.89
C VAL A 68 -12.45 11.80 11.20
N LEU A 69 -12.75 10.53 10.97
CA LEU A 69 -14.03 9.92 11.31
C LEU A 69 -14.22 9.83 12.83
N ALA A 70 -13.30 9.17 13.52
CA ALA A 70 -13.47 8.78 14.92
C ALA A 70 -13.26 9.95 15.90
N ASP A 71 -12.26 10.79 15.65
CA ASP A 71 -11.78 11.77 16.63
C ASP A 71 -12.11 13.20 16.24
N ALA A 72 -12.04 13.54 14.95
CA ALA A 72 -12.48 14.85 14.46
C ALA A 72 -13.99 14.91 14.15
N ASN A 73 -14.66 13.76 14.11
CA ASN A 73 -16.09 13.60 13.81
C ASN A 73 -16.52 14.34 12.53
N ARG A 74 -15.79 14.10 11.42
CA ARG A 74 -16.11 14.64 10.07
C ARG A 74 -16.23 13.52 9.06
N ASN A 75 -17.42 12.94 8.98
CA ASN A 75 -17.74 11.82 8.07
C ASN A 75 -17.44 12.16 6.61
N ASP A 76 -17.83 13.36 6.18
CA ASP A 76 -17.66 13.86 4.81
C ASP A 76 -16.19 13.99 4.39
N LEU A 77 -15.34 14.56 5.25
CA LEU A 77 -13.89 14.62 4.99
C LEU A 77 -13.27 13.22 5.05
N ALA A 78 -13.69 12.38 6.00
CA ALA A 78 -13.16 11.02 6.13
C ALA A 78 -13.43 10.19 4.88
N GLU A 79 -14.63 10.25 4.31
CA GLU A 79 -14.97 9.61 3.04
C GLU A 79 -14.12 10.12 1.87
N GLN A 80 -13.91 11.44 1.78
CA GLN A 80 -13.07 12.03 0.74
C GLN A 80 -11.61 11.56 0.83
N LEU A 81 -11.05 11.46 2.05
CA LEU A 81 -9.72 10.92 2.27
C LEU A 81 -9.63 9.42 1.97
N ALA A 82 -10.68 8.65 2.27
CA ALA A 82 -10.75 7.23 1.98
C ALA A 82 -10.89 6.93 0.48
N ALA A 83 -11.44 7.87 -0.30
CA ALA A 83 -11.55 7.74 -1.75
C ALA A 83 -10.20 7.81 -2.49
N LEU A 84 -9.13 8.26 -1.83
CA LEU A 84 -7.78 8.26 -2.40
C LEU A 84 -7.22 6.82 -2.44
N ASP A 85 -7.33 6.19 -3.61
CA ASP A 85 -6.83 4.83 -3.85
C ASP A 85 -5.31 4.82 -4.01
N ILE A 86 -4.60 4.18 -3.08
CA ILE A 86 -3.13 4.10 -3.12
C ILE A 86 -2.59 3.45 -4.41
N ARG A 87 -3.38 2.62 -5.10
CA ARG A 87 -3.00 1.98 -6.37
C ARG A 87 -2.84 2.97 -7.51
N ASP A 88 -3.43 4.15 -7.39
CA ASP A 88 -3.30 5.22 -8.39
C ASP A 88 -2.03 6.05 -8.25
N TYR A 89 -1.28 5.86 -7.16
CA TYR A 89 -0.07 6.61 -6.88
C TYR A 89 1.17 5.76 -7.11
N VAL A 90 2.17 6.38 -7.74
CA VAL A 90 3.51 5.83 -7.94
C VAL A 90 4.57 6.57 -7.13
N SER A 91 4.17 7.61 -6.39
CA SER A 91 5.02 8.37 -5.48
C SER A 91 4.24 8.81 -4.24
N ILE A 92 4.94 8.83 -3.10
CA ILE A 92 4.37 9.33 -1.84
C ILE A 92 4.09 10.83 -1.90
N ALA A 93 4.92 11.60 -2.62
CA ALA A 93 4.72 13.02 -2.81
C ALA A 93 3.38 13.35 -3.50
N ALA A 94 2.97 12.56 -4.51
CA ALA A 94 1.68 12.76 -5.17
C ALA A 94 0.51 12.48 -4.21
N LEU A 95 0.59 11.39 -3.45
CA LEU A 95 -0.43 11.07 -2.44
C LEU A 95 -0.50 12.14 -1.35
N ARG A 96 0.64 12.63 -0.86
CA ARG A 96 0.69 13.76 0.09
C ARG A 96 -0.01 14.99 -0.49
N SER A 97 0.28 15.34 -1.74
CA SER A 97 -0.32 16.51 -2.38
C SER A 97 -1.85 16.42 -2.41
N ASP A 98 -2.40 15.26 -2.74
CA ASP A 98 -3.86 15.06 -2.74
C ASP A 98 -4.45 15.01 -1.32
N LEU A 99 -3.75 14.41 -0.35
CA LEU A 99 -4.15 14.47 1.07
C LEU A 99 -4.22 15.92 1.56
N CYS A 100 -3.16 16.71 1.32
CA CYS A 100 -3.12 18.13 1.69
C CYS A 100 -4.24 18.91 1.00
N ARG A 101 -4.46 18.68 -0.30
CA ARG A 101 -5.53 19.34 -1.05
C ARG A 101 -6.91 19.03 -0.45
N VAL A 102 -7.23 17.75 -0.22
CA VAL A 102 -8.52 17.34 0.34
C VAL A 102 -8.77 17.96 1.72
N VAL A 103 -7.77 17.94 2.62
CA VAL A 103 -7.91 18.55 3.96
C VAL A 103 -7.96 20.09 3.88
N GLY A 104 -7.17 20.69 2.99
CA GLY A 104 -7.12 22.14 2.76
C GLY A 104 -8.43 22.69 2.24
N ASP A 105 -8.93 22.12 1.14
CA ASP A 105 -10.22 22.47 0.52
C ASP A 105 -11.35 22.39 1.56
N TYR A 106 -11.33 21.35 2.41
CA TYR A 106 -12.30 21.17 3.48
C TYR A 106 -12.21 22.26 4.55
N CYS A 107 -10.99 22.58 5.02
CA CYS A 107 -10.76 23.62 6.02
C CYS A 107 -11.17 25.01 5.51
N GLU A 108 -10.95 25.30 4.23
CA GLU A 108 -11.36 26.56 3.60
C GLU A 108 -12.88 26.69 3.50
N ALA A 109 -13.56 25.62 3.06
CA ALA A 109 -15.01 25.58 2.96
C ALA A 109 -15.70 25.63 4.33
N HIS A 110 -15.09 25.03 5.36
CA HIS A 110 -15.67 24.88 6.69
C HIS A 110 -14.75 25.45 7.80
N ARG A 111 -14.40 26.74 7.69
CA ARG A 111 -13.42 27.38 8.59
C ARG A 111 -13.72 27.21 10.08
N GLN A 112 -15.00 27.14 10.48
CA GLN A 112 -15.40 26.92 11.87
C GLN A 112 -14.94 25.57 12.43
N PHE A 113 -14.68 24.58 11.57
CA PHE A 113 -14.26 23.24 11.96
C PHE A 113 -12.74 23.05 11.92
N ALA A 114 -12.02 23.87 11.15
CA ALA A 114 -10.57 23.72 10.96
C ALA A 114 -9.78 23.75 12.29
N GLY A 115 -10.17 24.63 13.21
CA GLY A 115 -9.53 24.79 14.53
C GLY A 115 -10.26 24.09 15.68
N GLN A 116 -11.30 23.29 15.41
CA GLN A 116 -12.01 22.57 16.47
C GLN A 116 -11.12 21.41 16.98
N SER A 117 -11.01 21.30 18.31
CA SER A 117 -10.29 20.20 18.94
C SER A 117 -10.99 18.85 18.68
N ALA A 118 -10.18 17.88 18.25
CA ALA A 118 -10.56 16.48 18.17
C ALA A 118 -10.65 15.84 19.57
N LEU A 119 -11.27 14.67 19.65
CA LEU A 119 -11.36 13.87 20.87
C LEU A 119 -9.97 13.41 21.33
N GLU A 120 -9.22 12.78 20.42
CA GLU A 120 -7.83 12.36 20.62
C GLU A 120 -6.91 12.99 19.57
N ARG A 121 -5.63 13.13 19.90
CA ARG A 121 -4.63 13.64 18.95
C ARG A 121 -4.25 12.56 17.93
N PHE A 122 -4.07 12.97 16.68
CA PHE A 122 -3.39 12.16 15.68
C PHE A 122 -1.89 12.20 15.93
N TYR A 123 -1.21 11.05 15.91
CA TYR A 123 0.24 10.97 16.04
C TYR A 123 0.86 10.52 14.72
N PHE A 124 1.80 11.32 14.21
CA PHE A 124 2.53 11.00 12.99
C PHE A 124 3.63 9.99 13.32
N CYS A 125 3.32 8.73 13.06
CA CYS A 125 4.24 7.62 13.12
C CYS A 125 4.93 7.43 11.76
N GLU A 126 6.10 6.83 11.77
CA GLU A 126 6.88 6.57 10.56
C GLU A 126 7.23 5.09 10.46
N SER A 127 7.32 4.63 9.21
CA SER A 127 7.78 3.28 8.89
C SER A 127 9.25 3.28 8.51
N VAL A 128 10.07 2.53 9.23
CA VAL A 128 11.44 2.22 8.80
C VAL A 128 11.44 0.83 8.19
N GLU A 129 11.61 0.77 6.87
CA GLU A 129 11.65 -0.47 6.10
C GLU A 129 13.04 -1.10 6.12
N VAL A 130 13.12 -2.39 6.49
CA VAL A 130 14.35 -3.18 6.43
C VAL A 130 14.12 -4.41 5.56
N THR A 131 14.73 -4.41 4.38
CA THR A 131 14.61 -5.51 3.41
C THR A 131 15.76 -6.51 3.58
N VAL A 132 15.44 -7.80 3.57
CA VAL A 132 16.41 -8.90 3.65
C VAL A 132 16.20 -9.85 2.46
N PRO A 133 17.23 -10.07 1.62
CA PRO A 133 17.16 -11.07 0.56
C PRO A 133 16.95 -12.47 1.15
N LEU A 134 16.02 -13.25 0.58
CA LEU A 134 15.78 -14.62 1.03
C LEU A 134 16.80 -15.63 0.50
N GLY A 135 17.69 -15.21 -0.42
CA GLY A 135 18.62 -16.11 -1.11
C GLY A 135 17.90 -17.12 -2.02
N ARG A 136 16.63 -16.87 -2.34
CA ARG A 136 15.81 -17.66 -3.27
C ARG A 136 15.44 -16.79 -4.45
N SER A 137 15.54 -17.37 -5.64
CA SER A 137 15.13 -16.70 -6.86
C SER A 137 14.40 -17.66 -7.80
N ALA A 138 13.67 -17.10 -8.76
CA ALA A 138 12.97 -17.85 -9.78
C ALA A 138 13.38 -17.37 -11.17
N ARG A 139 13.70 -18.30 -12.07
CA ARG A 139 13.88 -18.04 -13.49
C ARG A 139 12.73 -18.59 -14.32
N THR A 140 11.90 -19.46 -13.74
CA THR A 140 10.81 -20.11 -14.44
C THR A 140 9.49 -19.87 -13.73
N LEU A 141 8.38 -20.08 -14.44
CA LEU A 141 7.04 -19.92 -13.86
C LEU A 141 6.80 -20.91 -12.70
N ASP A 142 7.38 -22.11 -12.78
CA ASP A 142 7.26 -23.15 -11.76
C ASP A 142 8.01 -22.79 -10.47
N GLU A 143 9.26 -22.33 -10.58
CA GLU A 143 10.05 -21.83 -9.45
C GLU A 143 9.38 -20.61 -8.81
N PHE A 144 8.83 -19.71 -9.63
CA PHE A 144 8.12 -18.53 -9.13
C PHE A 144 6.88 -18.92 -8.32
N ARG A 145 6.09 -19.87 -8.85
CA ARG A 145 4.91 -20.41 -8.19
C ARG A 145 5.24 -21.06 -6.85
N ASP A 146 6.35 -21.80 -6.77
CA ASP A 146 6.84 -22.40 -5.52
C ASP A 146 7.32 -21.32 -4.53
N GLY A 147 8.07 -20.33 -5.00
CA GLY A 147 8.55 -19.21 -4.20
C GLY A 147 7.40 -18.41 -3.56
N ILE A 148 6.32 -18.15 -4.31
CA ILE A 148 5.13 -17.45 -3.79
C ILE A 148 4.44 -18.22 -2.65
N GLN A 149 4.43 -19.56 -2.67
CA GLN A 149 3.83 -20.35 -1.59
C GLN A 149 4.58 -20.19 -0.27
N HIS A 150 5.90 -20.05 -0.34
CA HIS A 150 6.78 -19.98 0.83
C HIS A 150 7.08 -18.54 1.28
N LEU A 151 6.63 -17.53 0.53
CA LEU A 151 6.87 -16.13 0.84
C LEU A 151 6.14 -15.73 2.14
N SER A 152 6.75 -14.89 2.98
CA SER A 152 6.07 -14.35 4.17
C SER A 152 4.93 -13.39 3.77
N HIS A 153 4.02 -13.05 4.68
CA HIS A 153 3.00 -12.01 4.42
C HIS A 153 3.66 -10.66 4.13
N ALA A 154 4.69 -10.32 4.89
CA ALA A 154 5.44 -9.09 4.71
C ALA A 154 6.14 -9.05 3.33
N GLY A 155 6.83 -10.12 2.93
CA GLY A 155 7.46 -10.19 1.60
C GLY A 155 6.43 -10.15 0.46
N PHE A 156 5.28 -10.81 0.65
CA PHE A 156 4.19 -10.75 -0.34
C PHE A 156 3.63 -9.34 -0.47
N TYR A 157 3.33 -8.68 0.65
CA TYR A 157 2.88 -7.29 0.69
C TYR A 157 3.90 -6.36 0.01
N PHE A 158 5.18 -6.52 0.32
CA PHE A 158 6.28 -5.76 -0.27
C PHE A 158 6.30 -5.85 -1.79
N HIS A 159 6.29 -7.07 -2.32
CA HIS A 159 6.36 -7.29 -3.77
C HIS A 159 5.06 -6.98 -4.50
N PHE A 160 3.90 -7.18 -3.86
CA PHE A 160 2.61 -7.07 -4.53
C PHE A 160 1.96 -5.68 -4.41
N ILE A 161 2.14 -5.00 -3.29
CA ILE A 161 1.41 -3.76 -2.97
C ILE A 161 2.36 -2.57 -2.99
N SER A 162 3.38 -2.53 -2.11
CA SER A 162 4.25 -1.35 -1.99
C SER A 162 5.27 -1.21 -3.11
N SER A 163 5.54 -2.28 -3.88
CA SER A 163 6.50 -2.27 -5.00
C SER A 163 6.22 -1.19 -6.05
N ARG A 164 4.97 -0.78 -6.24
CA ARG A 164 4.57 0.33 -7.14
C ARG A 164 5.37 1.61 -6.91
N LEU A 165 5.66 1.94 -5.64
CA LEU A 165 6.43 3.12 -5.26
C LEU A 165 7.89 3.02 -5.69
N ARG A 166 8.50 1.83 -5.52
CA ARG A 166 9.89 1.57 -5.93
C ARG A 166 10.02 1.45 -7.44
N LEU A 167 9.07 0.78 -8.09
CA LEU A 167 9.03 0.64 -9.54
C LEU A 167 8.68 1.96 -10.24
N GLN A 168 7.97 2.86 -9.56
CA GLN A 168 7.35 4.05 -10.13
C GLN A 168 6.40 3.72 -11.31
N LEU A 169 5.72 2.58 -11.23
CA LEU A 169 4.80 2.07 -12.24
C LEU A 169 3.48 1.68 -11.58
N LYS A 170 2.37 1.80 -12.31
CA LYS A 170 1.05 1.28 -11.90
C LYS A 170 0.97 -0.25 -12.05
N THR A 171 2.01 -0.95 -11.61
CA THR A 171 2.12 -2.41 -11.57
C THR A 171 2.91 -2.87 -10.34
N ASN A 172 2.88 -4.16 -10.05
CA ASN A 172 3.63 -4.77 -8.97
C ASN A 172 4.82 -5.59 -9.49
N ASP A 173 5.79 -5.90 -8.63
CA ASP A 173 7.00 -6.67 -8.99
C ASP A 173 6.64 -7.99 -9.69
N PHE A 174 5.62 -8.71 -9.22
CA PHE A 174 5.21 -9.99 -9.81
C PHE A 174 4.72 -9.81 -11.24
N SER A 175 3.80 -8.86 -11.45
CA SER A 175 3.22 -8.60 -12.77
C SER A 175 4.26 -8.05 -13.74
N HIS A 176 5.15 -7.18 -13.25
CA HIS A 176 6.28 -6.66 -14.01
C HIS A 176 7.20 -7.78 -14.51
N TRP A 177 7.64 -8.68 -13.62
CA TRP A 177 8.53 -9.77 -14.00
C TRP A 177 7.87 -10.80 -14.92
N LEU A 178 6.60 -11.15 -14.67
CA LEU A 178 5.83 -12.04 -15.55
C LEU A 178 5.72 -11.49 -16.98
N ALA A 179 5.48 -10.19 -17.12
CA ALA A 179 5.35 -9.54 -18.43
C ALA A 179 6.70 -9.42 -19.14
N ASP A 180 7.71 -8.88 -18.46
CA ASP A 180 8.94 -8.42 -19.12
C ASP A 180 10.02 -9.49 -19.18
N SER A 181 10.09 -10.38 -18.17
CA SER A 181 11.12 -11.41 -18.09
C SER A 181 10.65 -12.77 -18.63
N LEU A 182 9.37 -13.10 -18.49
CA LEU A 182 8.78 -14.34 -19.04
C LEU A 182 7.90 -14.13 -20.29
N GLY A 183 7.58 -12.89 -20.65
CA GLY A 183 6.74 -12.59 -21.80
C GLY A 183 5.27 -13.01 -21.62
N LEU A 184 4.80 -13.18 -20.38
CA LEU A 184 3.46 -13.67 -20.04
C LEU A 184 2.51 -12.49 -19.73
N ARG A 185 2.33 -11.59 -20.71
CA ARG A 185 1.56 -10.34 -20.55
C ARG A 185 0.12 -10.56 -20.07
N THR A 186 -0.60 -11.51 -20.65
CA THR A 186 -1.99 -11.82 -20.25
C THR A 186 -2.10 -12.28 -18.79
N LEU A 187 -1.12 -13.06 -18.32
CA LEU A 187 -1.05 -13.48 -16.93
C LEU A 187 -0.74 -12.28 -16.02
N ALA A 188 0.25 -11.47 -16.39
CA ALA A 188 0.61 -10.24 -15.67
C ALA A 188 -0.58 -9.29 -15.51
N ASP A 189 -1.35 -9.05 -16.57
CA ASP A 189 -2.55 -8.21 -16.53
C ASP A 189 -3.62 -8.77 -15.59
N SER A 190 -3.79 -10.10 -15.59
CA SER A 190 -4.73 -10.79 -14.71
C SER A 190 -4.31 -10.69 -13.24
N VAL A 191 -3.01 -10.77 -12.97
CA VAL A 191 -2.44 -10.62 -11.62
C VAL A 191 -2.56 -9.17 -11.14
N ASN A 192 -2.28 -8.18 -12.00
CA ASN A 192 -2.36 -6.77 -11.64
C ASN A 192 -3.80 -6.30 -11.33
N LYS A 193 -4.81 -7.02 -11.83
CA LYS A 193 -6.25 -6.78 -11.57
C LYS A 193 -6.75 -7.37 -10.25
N ILE A 194 -5.94 -8.11 -9.49
CA ILE A 194 -6.38 -8.60 -8.18
C ILE A 194 -6.54 -7.39 -7.25
N ASP A 195 -7.77 -7.19 -6.80
CA ASP A 195 -8.14 -6.04 -5.98
C ASP A 195 -7.68 -6.23 -4.53
N ILE A 196 -6.97 -5.24 -3.97
CA ILE A 196 -6.35 -5.32 -2.63
C ILE A 196 -7.31 -4.98 -1.48
N TYR A 197 -8.47 -4.38 -1.78
CA TYR A 197 -9.44 -3.96 -0.77
C TYR A 197 -10.50 -5.03 -0.51
N THR A 198 -10.81 -5.82 -1.53
CA THR A 198 -11.77 -6.95 -1.45
C THR A 198 -11.09 -8.28 -1.16
N ASN A 199 -9.79 -8.29 -0.91
CA ASN A 199 -9.01 -9.49 -0.65
C ASN A 199 -8.02 -9.29 0.49
N THR A 200 -7.98 -10.26 1.41
CA THR A 200 -6.85 -10.43 2.32
C THR A 200 -5.58 -10.81 1.55
N LEU A 201 -4.41 -10.69 2.18
CA LEU A 201 -3.15 -11.16 1.58
C LEU A 201 -3.20 -12.67 1.24
N ASP A 202 -3.83 -13.50 2.08
CA ASP A 202 -3.98 -14.93 1.83
C ASP A 202 -4.86 -15.24 0.62
N SER A 203 -6.00 -14.55 0.51
CA SER A 203 -6.91 -14.72 -0.63
C SER A 203 -6.28 -14.21 -1.93
N THR A 204 -5.51 -13.11 -1.86
CA THR A 204 -4.71 -12.56 -2.97
C THR A 204 -3.64 -13.57 -3.42
N ARG A 205 -2.87 -14.14 -2.49
CA ARG A 205 -1.88 -15.19 -2.78
C ARG A 205 -2.54 -16.41 -3.43
N THR A 206 -3.68 -16.85 -2.89
CA THR A 206 -4.43 -17.99 -3.43
C THR A 206 -4.91 -17.72 -4.86
N LYS A 207 -5.42 -16.52 -5.14
CA LYS A 207 -5.83 -16.10 -6.49
C LYS A 207 -4.63 -16.06 -7.45
N LEU A 208 -3.50 -15.50 -7.03
CA LEU A 208 -2.26 -15.48 -7.82
C LEU A 208 -1.81 -16.90 -8.20
N VAL A 209 -1.70 -17.81 -7.22
CA VAL A 209 -1.30 -19.20 -7.47
C VAL A 209 -2.26 -19.89 -8.43
N ARG A 210 -3.58 -19.67 -8.29
CA ARG A 210 -4.58 -20.22 -9.23
C ARG A 210 -4.43 -19.69 -10.65
N LEU A 211 -4.11 -18.40 -10.82
CA LEU A 211 -3.86 -17.81 -12.15
C LEU A 211 -2.62 -18.45 -12.79
N ILE A 212 -1.54 -18.61 -12.01
CA ILE A 212 -0.31 -19.27 -12.48
C ILE A 212 -0.60 -20.73 -12.84
N ASP A 213 -1.29 -21.49 -11.98
CA ASP A 213 -1.61 -22.90 -12.23
C ASP A 213 -2.52 -23.09 -13.45
N ARG A 214 -3.38 -22.11 -13.78
CA ARG A 214 -4.14 -22.11 -15.04
C ARG A 214 -3.25 -21.85 -16.25
N GLU A 215 -2.30 -20.93 -16.15
CA GLU A 215 -1.38 -20.63 -17.26
C GLU A 215 -0.46 -21.82 -17.56
N ARG A 216 0.02 -22.52 -16.52
CA ARG A 216 0.83 -23.73 -16.64
C ARG A 216 0.12 -24.88 -17.37
N ARG A 217 -1.21 -24.98 -17.27
CA ARG A 217 -1.99 -26.01 -17.98
C ARG A 217 -2.19 -25.73 -19.47
N LYS A 218 -1.95 -24.47 -19.91
CA LYS A 218 -2.06 -24.09 -21.32
C LYS A 218 -0.74 -24.26 -22.08
N ALA A 219 0.38 -24.26 -21.36
CA ALA A 219 1.73 -24.40 -21.89
C ALA A 219 2.12 -25.87 -22.03
#